data_AF-A0A9D9WJX4-F1
#
_entry.id   AF-A0A9D9WJX4-F1
#
_cell.length_a   1.000
_cell.length_b   1.000
_cell.length_c   1.000
_cell.angle_alpha   90.00
_cell.angle_beta   90.00
_cell.angle_gamma   90.00
#
_symmetry.space_group_name_H-M   'P 1'
#
loop_
_entity.id
_entity.type
_entity.pdbx_description
1 polymer ?
#
loop_
_entity_poly.entity_id
_entity_poly.type
_entity_poly.pdbx_seq_one_letter_code
_entity_poly.pdbx_strand_id
1 'polypeptide(L)' 'TNKDVDVIGCTIATIVNGKITEEQDFMDNLEFFRQLGLMAR' A
#
# COMPACT_ATOMS: atom_id res chain seq x y z
N THR A 1 -15.92 5.32 -0.28
CA THR A 1 -16.55 4.30 -1.14
C THR A 1 -17.19 3.18 -0.33
N ASN A 2 -16.84 3.01 0.97
CA ASN A 2 -17.32 1.91 1.83
C ASN A 2 -17.09 0.53 1.20
N LYS A 3 -16.05 0.42 0.37
CA LYS A 3 -15.65 -0.82 -0.28
C LYS A 3 -14.47 -1.39 0.48
N ASP A 4 -14.54 -2.68 0.73
CA ASP A 4 -13.35 -3.45 1.09
C ASP A 4 -12.44 -3.54 -0.14
N VAL A 5 -11.14 -3.39 0.09
CA VAL A 5 -10.11 -3.45 -0.95
C VAL A 5 -9.02 -4.43 -0.50
N ASP A 6 -8.48 -5.15 -1.46
CA ASP A 6 -7.34 -6.04 -1.26
C ASP A 6 -6.08 -5.38 -1.84
N VAL A 7 -5.05 -5.26 -1.00
CA VAL A 7 -3.81 -4.57 -1.33
C VAL A 7 -2.65 -5.55 -1.22
N ILE A 8 -2.03 -5.81 -2.37
CA ILE A 8 -0.81 -6.60 -2.47
C ILE A 8 0.36 -5.64 -2.66
N GLY A 9 1.37 -5.77 -1.81
CA GLY A 9 2.52 -4.88 -1.80
C GLY A 9 3.70 -5.44 -1.03
N CYS A 10 4.74 -4.62 -0.92
CA CYS A 10 5.94 -4.89 -0.15
C CYS A 10 6.28 -3.66 0.69
N THR A 11 6.67 -3.90 1.93
CA THR A 11 7.17 -2.86 2.83
C THR A 11 8.68 -2.97 2.94
N ILE A 12 9.37 -1.85 2.80
CA ILE A 12 10.80 -1.73 3.11
C ILE A 12 10.93 -0.93 4.40
N ALA A 13 11.51 -1.55 5.43
CA ALA A 13 11.74 -0.91 6.72
C ALA A 13 13.23 -0.71 6.99
N THR A 14 13.61 0.50 7.41
CA THR A 14 14.96 0.79 7.92
C THR A 14 14.97 0.58 9.42
N ILE A 15 15.86 -0.29 9.90
CA ILE A 15 15.99 -0.63 11.32
C ILE A 15 17.33 -0.14 11.86
N VAL A 16 17.29 0.65 12.93
CA VAL A 16 18.46 1.13 13.67
C VAL A 16 18.27 0.81 15.15
N ASN A 17 19.27 0.18 15.78
CA ASN A 17 19.22 -0.25 17.19
C ASN A 17 18.00 -1.12 17.52
N GLY A 18 17.62 -2.01 16.60
CA GLY A 18 16.47 -2.90 16.78
C GLY A 18 15.10 -2.21 16.74
N LYS A 19 15.04 -0.93 16.35
CA LYS A 19 13.80 -0.18 16.15
C LYS A 19 13.67 0.25 14.69
N ILE A 20 12.44 0.25 14.21
CA ILE A 20 12.12 0.78 12.88
C ILE A 20 12.19 2.31 12.97
N THR A 21 12.96 2.92 12.07
CA THR A 21 13.13 4.38 11.99
C THR A 21 12.44 4.97 10.77
N GLU A 22 12.17 4.13 9.76
CA GLU A 22 11.49 4.52 8.53
C GLU A 22 10.83 3.29 7.92
N GLU A 23 9.64 3.46 7.34
CA GLU A 23 8.93 2.46 6.55
C GLU A 23 8.46 3.10 5.25
N GLN A 24 8.61 2.38 4.14
CA GLN A 24 8.07 2.74 2.85
C GLN A 24 7.28 1.57 2.28
N ASP A 25 6.00 1.81 1.99
CA ASP A 25 5.10 0.82 1.41
C ASP A 25 4.99 1.01 -0.11
N PHE A 26 5.16 -0.10 -0.84
CA PHE A 26 5.05 -0.15 -2.28
C PHE A 26 3.89 -1.06 -2.66
N MET A 27 2.95 -0.55 -3.43
CA MET A 27 1.76 -1.26 -3.91
C MET A 27 1.33 -0.76 -5.29
N ASP A 28 0.47 -1.52 -5.97
CA ASP A 28 -0.13 -1.09 -7.25
C ASP A 28 -1.25 -0.07 -7.00
N ASN A 29 -0.90 1.21 -7.10
CA ASN A 29 -1.84 2.30 -6.92
C ASN A 29 -2.95 2.32 -7.98
N LEU A 30 -2.69 1.84 -9.20
CA LEU A 30 -3.70 1.82 -10.26
C LEU A 30 -4.79 0.81 -9.88
N GLU A 31 -4.42 -0.40 -9.48
CA GLU A 31 -5.37 -1.41 -9.03
C GLU A 31 -6.12 -0.98 -7.76
N PHE A 32 -5.43 -0.37 -6.80
CA PHE A 32 -6.06 0.21 -5.61
C PHE A 32 -7.13 1.25 -5.96
N PHE A 33 -6.83 2.20 -6.85
CA PHE A 33 -7.81 3.20 -7.27
C PHE A 33 -8.95 2.61 -8.10
N ARG A 34 -8.72 1.54 -8.86
CA ARG A 34 -9.76 0.79 -9.57
C ARG A 34 -10.71 0.10 -8.58
N GLN A 35 -10.19 -0.56 -7.55
CA GLN A 35 -11.03 -1.17 -6.51
C GLN A 35 -11.86 -0.13 -5.74
N LEU A 36 -11.26 1.03 -5.46
CA LEU A 36 -11.99 2.18 -4.92
C LEU A 36 -13.08 2.69 -5.89
N GLY A 37 -13.00 2.40 -7.18
CA GLY A 37 -13.94 2.86 -8.20
C GLY A 37 -13.67 4.31 -8.65
N LEU A 38 -12.43 4.76 -8.51
CA LEU A 38 -11.96 6.08 -8.94
C LEU A 38 -11.36 6.05 -10.35
N MET A 39 -11.12 4.86 -10.89
CA MET A 39 -10.64 4.64 -12.26
C MET A 39 -11.43 3.51 -12.93
N ALA A 40 -11.54 3.57 -14.26
CA ALA A 40 -12.17 2.53 -15.06
C ALA A 40 -11.32 1.26 -15.11
N ARG A 41 -12.00 0.12 -15.31
CA ARG A 41 -11.36 -1.20 -15.46
C ARG A 41 -10.92 -1.43 -16.90
#